data_AF-A0A3D2SZ69-F1
#
_entry.id   AF-A0A3D2SZ69-F1
#
_cell.length_a   1.000
_cell.length_b   1.000
_cell.length_c   1.000
_cell.angle_alpha   90.00
_cell.angle_beta   90.00
_cell.angle_gamma   90.00
#
_symmetry.space_group_name_H-M   'P 1'
#
loop_
_entity.id
_entity.type
_entity.pdbx_description
1 polymer ?
#
loop_
_entity_poly.entity_id
_entity_poly.type
_entity_poly.pdbx_seq_one_letter_code
_entity_poly.pdbx_strand_id
1 'polypeptide(L)' 'MQLSEIIDKIKGVSVLCIGDIMLDCYSYGAVSRTAPESDAPILHVERDEKMLGGAGNVLSNLASLGARVCAA' A
#
# COMPACT_ATOMS: atom_id res chain seq x y z
N MET A 1 -17.39 -23.17 9.41
CA MET A 1 -17.64 -22.05 8.48
C MET A 1 -16.51 -22.06 7.48
N GLN A 2 -16.81 -22.18 6.18
CA GLN A 2 -15.77 -22.16 5.14
C GLN A 2 -15.33 -20.73 4.87
N LEU A 3 -14.07 -20.53 4.45
CA LEU A 3 -13.52 -19.19 4.20
C LEU A 3 -14.33 -18.41 3.14
N SER A 4 -14.81 -19.10 2.11
CA SER A 4 -15.67 -18.54 1.07
C SER A 4 -16.93 -17.87 1.64
N GLU A 5 -17.59 -18.53 2.59
CA GLU A 5 -18.80 -18.02 3.24
C GLU A 5 -18.55 -16.73 4.02
N ILE A 6 -17.34 -16.55 4.57
CA ILE A 6 -16.95 -15.33 5.28
C ILE A 6 -16.72 -14.19 4.29
N ILE A 7 -16.00 -14.47 3.20
CA ILE A 7 -15.70 -13.46 2.16
C ILE A 7 -16.99 -12.98 1.51
N ASP A 8 -17.92 -13.88 1.21
CA ASP A 8 -19.21 -13.50 0.63
C ASP A 8 -20.04 -12.59 1.55
N LYS A 9 -19.91 -12.72 2.87
CA LYS A 9 -20.57 -11.84 3.84
C LYS A 9 -20.01 -10.42 3.87
N ILE A 10 -18.78 -10.19 3.38
CA ILE A 10 -18.15 -8.86 3.34
C ILE A 10 -18.65 -8.05 2.14
N LYS A 11 -19.10 -8.71 1.07
CA LYS A 11 -19.60 -8.04 -0.14
C LYS A 11 -20.75 -7.09 0.19
N GLY A 12 -20.63 -5.84 -0.24
CA GLY A 12 -21.64 -4.79 -0.07
C GLY A 12 -21.71 -4.15 1.31
N VAL A 13 -20.99 -4.68 2.32
CA VAL A 13 -20.88 -4.08 3.66
C VAL A 13 -20.25 -2.70 3.55
N SER A 14 -20.80 -1.72 4.28
CA SER A 14 -20.28 -0.35 4.30
C SER A 14 -19.31 -0.16 5.47
N VAL A 15 -18.11 0.33 5.19
CA VAL A 15 -17.05 0.54 6.18
C VAL A 15 -16.50 1.97 6.06
N LEU A 16 -16.46 2.68 7.18
CA LEU A 16 -15.75 3.95 7.33
C LEU A 16 -14.39 3.67 7.96
N CYS A 17 -13.31 4.00 7.26
CA CYS A 17 -11.95 3.90 7.77
C CYS A 17 -11.51 5.27 8.32
N ILE A 18 -11.18 5.34 9.60
CA ILE A 18 -10.66 6.57 10.23
C ILE A 18 -9.16 6.39 10.45
N GLY A 19 -8.37 7.30 9.88
CA GLY A 19 -6.91 7.28 10.01
C GLY A 19 -6.19 7.83 8.79
N ASP A 20 -4.87 7.88 8.88
CA ASP A 20 -4.05 8.56 7.88
C ASP A 20 -3.91 7.77 6.59
N ILE A 21 -4.26 8.41 5.48
CA ILE A 21 -3.95 7.90 4.15
C ILE A 21 -2.53 8.34 3.80
N MET A 22 -1.70 7.37 3.42
CA MET A 22 -0.31 7.60 3.04
C MET A 22 -0.06 7.08 1.62
N LEU A 23 1.02 7.53 1.01
CA LEU A 23 1.49 7.02 -0.27
C LEU A 23 2.84 6.34 -0.06
N ASP A 24 2.86 5.01 -0.18
CA ASP A 24 4.07 4.24 -0.10
C ASP A 24 4.77 4.31 -1.45
N CYS A 25 6.01 4.81 -1.46
CA CYS A 25 6.83 4.97 -2.66
C CYS A 25 8.03 4.04 -2.59
N TYR A 26 8.20 3.21 -3.61
CA TYR A 26 9.29 2.25 -3.71
C TYR A 26 10.15 2.59 -4.91
N SER A 27 11.42 2.91 -4.68
CA SER A 27 12.41 3.08 -5.74
C SER A 27 13.28 1.82 -5.84
N TYR A 28 13.36 1.27 -7.04
CA TYR A 28 14.16 0.10 -7.38
C TYR A 28 15.28 0.51 -8.33
N GLY A 29 16.44 -0.12 -8.17
CA GLY A 29 17.60 0.13 -9.01
C GLY A 29 18.83 -0.56 -8.47
N ALA A 30 20.00 -0.15 -8.95
CA ALA A 30 21.29 -0.70 -8.56
C ALA A 30 22.14 0.32 -7.79
N VAL A 31 22.94 -0.19 -6.85
CA VAL A 31 23.99 0.58 -6.17
C VAL A 31 25.33 0.13 -6.71
N SER A 32 26.08 1.04 -7.33
CA SER A 32 27.40 0.74 -7.92
C SER A 32 28.55 1.52 -7.27
N ARG A 33 28.23 2.54 -6.45
CA ARG A 33 29.23 3.37 -5.76
C ARG A 33 28.66 4.01 -4.50
N THR A 34 29.56 4.48 -3.64
CA THR A 34 29.25 5.36 -2.51
C THR A 34 29.36 6.83 -2.90
N ALA A 35 28.80 7.70 -2.07
CA ALA A 35 28.85 9.13 -2.25
C ALA A 35 30.27 9.68 -1.97
N PRO A 36 30.72 10.71 -2.69
CA PRO A 36 32.02 11.33 -2.41
C PRO A 36 32.06 12.10 -1.08
N GLU A 37 30.89 12.54 -0.57
CA GLU A 37 30.76 13.31 0.67
C GLU A 37 30.56 12.46 1.94
N SER A 38 30.23 11.17 1.80
CA SER A 38 30.01 10.25 2.92
C SER A 38 30.01 8.79 2.49
N ASP A 39 30.08 7.85 3.43
CA ASP A 39 29.99 6.41 3.14
C ASP A 39 28.58 5.93 2.73
N ALA A 40 27.65 6.85 2.45
CA ALA A 40 26.30 6.51 2.01
C ALA A 40 26.29 5.92 0.58
N PRO A 41 25.48 4.88 0.31
CA PRO A 41 25.33 4.33 -1.04
C PRO A 41 24.52 5.25 -1.94
N ILE A 42 24.89 5.34 -3.23
CA ILE A 42 24.08 6.01 -4.26
C ILE A 42 23.25 4.96 -4.99
N LEU A 43 21.91 5.04 -4.84
CA LEU A 43 20.97 4.25 -5.63
C LEU A 43 20.75 4.91 -7.00
N HIS A 44 21.13 4.22 -8.08
CA HIS A 44 20.73 4.59 -9.43
C HIS A 44 19.33 4.04 -9.68
N VAL A 45 18.31 4.89 -9.49
CA VAL A 45 16.89 4.51 -9.63
C VAL A 45 16.58 4.18 -11.08
N GLU A 46 15.99 3.01 -11.30
CA GLU A 46 15.57 2.50 -12.61
C GLU A 46 14.05 2.38 -12.72
N ARG A 47 13.36 2.18 -11.59
CA ARG A 47 11.90 2.03 -11.52
C ARG A 47 11.37 2.60 -10.21
N ASP A 48 10.25 3.30 -10.29
CA ASP A 48 9.46 3.69 -9.12
C ASP A 48 8.09 3.01 -9.16
N GLU A 49 7.63 2.57 -8.00
CA GLU A 49 6.26 2.10 -7.79
C GLU A 49 5.61 2.89 -6.65
N LYS A 50 4.31 3.11 -6.78
CA LYS A 50 3.51 3.86 -5.81
C LYS A 50 2.31 3.02 -5.40
N MET A 51 2.07 2.93 -4.11
CA MET A 51 0.98 2.15 -3.53
C MET A 51 0.28 2.95 -2.43
N LEU A 52 -0.99 2.63 -2.19
CA LEU A 52 -1.70 3.20 -1.05
C LEU A 52 -1.13 2.63 0.25
N GLY A 53 -0.68 3.51 1.13
CA GLY A 53 -0.17 3.20 2.47
C GLY A 53 -1.16 3.59 3.57
N GLY A 54 -0.88 3.15 4.80
CA GLY A 54 -1.71 3.46 5.97
C GLY A 54 -3.15 3.01 5.81
N ALA A 55 -4.10 3.90 6.15
CA ALA A 55 -5.53 3.68 5.95
C ALA A 55 -5.88 3.44 4.46
N GLY A 56 -5.08 3.96 3.53
CA GLY A 56 -5.23 3.70 2.10
C GLY A 56 -5.10 2.22 1.75
N ASN A 57 -4.15 1.50 2.36
CA ASN A 57 -3.99 0.06 2.14
C ASN A 57 -5.19 -0.73 2.70
N VAL A 58 -5.71 -0.31 3.86
CA VAL A 58 -6.91 -0.91 4.47
C VAL A 58 -8.12 -0.76 3.55
N LEU A 59 -8.36 0.45 3.03
CA LEU A 59 -9.41 0.72 2.06
C LEU A 59 -9.25 -0.16 0.81
N SER A 60 -8.04 -0.24 0.25
CA SER A 60 -7.75 -1.06 -0.94
C SER A 60 -8.09 -2.54 -0.72
N ASN A 61 -7.67 -3.10 0.41
CA ASN A 61 -7.95 -4.50 0.75
C ASN A 61 -9.46 -4.74 0.93
N LEU A 62 -10.16 -3.88 1.66
CA LEU A 62 -11.60 -4.02 1.88
C LEU A 62 -12.40 -3.86 0.58
N ALA A 63 -12.03 -2.90 -0.28
CA ALA A 63 -12.62 -2.73 -1.60
C ALA A 63 -12.40 -3.97 -2.48
N SER A 64 -11.22 -4.59 -2.43
CA SER A 64 -10.90 -5.82 -3.19
C SER A 64 -11.78 -7.01 -2.79
N LEU A 65 -12.27 -7.02 -1.54
CA LEU A 65 -13.20 -8.02 -1.02
C LEU A 65 -14.67 -7.69 -1.33
N GLY A 66 -14.94 -6.56 -2.01
CA GLY A 66 -16.27 -6.14 -2.43
C GLY A 66 -17.03 -5.31 -1.41
N ALA A 67 -16.38 -4.82 -0.35
CA ALA A 67 -16.99 -3.87 0.57
C ALA A 67 -17.15 -2.48 -0.08
N ARG A 68 -18.12 -1.70 0.39
CA ARG A 68 -18.24 -0.27 0.09
C ARG A 68 -17.46 0.50 1.15
N VAL A 69 -16.43 1.22 0.75
CA VAL A 69 -15.50 1.86 1.68
C VAL A 69 -15.43 3.37 1.48
N CYS A 70 -15.26 4.11 2.56
CA CYS A 70 -14.88 5.52 2.54
C CYS A 70 -13.92 5.81 3.70
N ALA A 71 -13.24 6.95 3.64
CA ALA A 71 -12.39 7.42 4.73
C ALA A 71 -12.84 8.80 5.22
N ALA A 72 -12.51 9.07 6.49
CA ALA A 72 -12.67 10.35 7.16
C ALA A 72 -11.36 10.72 7.87
#